data_AF-A0A817M9R3-F1
#
_entry.id   AF-A0A817M9R3-F1
#
_cell.length_a   1.000
_cell.length_b   1.000
_cell.length_c   1.000
_cell.angle_alpha   90.00
_cell.angle_beta   90.00
_cell.angle_gamma   90.00
#
_symmetry.space_group_name_H-M   'P 1'
#
loop_
_entity.id
_entity.type
_entity.pdbx_description
1 polymer ?
#
loop_
_entity_poly.entity_id
_entity_poly.type
_entity_poly.pdbx_seq_one_letter_code
_entity_poly.pdbx_strand_id
1 'polypeptide(L)'
;FKAILDEIIKDPKKVQTLDHLKKFLDAVVDDKIVLVASRQLLTDLCTTYLTRLSSEQAKEVALYALECIAAGAISFEDQVGLYRNFLADIYEREENWREAAKVLCGAPLESAQKPLSSYY
;
A
#
# COMPACT_ATOMS: atom_id res chain seq x y z
N PHE A 1 -16.05 -1.86 9.13
CA PHE A 1 -14.81 -1.88 8.34
C PHE A 1 -13.97 -3.15 8.56
N LYS A 2 -13.54 -3.51 9.79
CA LYS A 2 -12.82 -4.78 10.05
C LYS A 2 -13.52 -6.05 9.52
N ALA A 3 -14.83 -6.18 9.72
CA ALA A 3 -15.61 -7.31 9.19
C ALA A 3 -15.61 -7.40 7.65
N ILE A 4 -15.52 -6.25 6.97
CA ILE A 4 -15.47 -6.18 5.49
C ILE A 4 -14.09 -6.64 5.01
N LEU A 5 -13.03 -6.20 5.69
CA LEU A 5 -11.67 -6.66 5.39
C LEU A 5 -11.50 -8.17 5.62
N ASP A 6 -12.11 -8.72 6.68
CA ASP A 6 -12.07 -10.16 6.95
C ASP A 6 -12.81 -10.96 5.86
N GLU A 7 -13.97 -10.47 5.40
CA GLU A 7 -14.69 -11.07 4.26
C GLU A 7 -13.90 -10.99 2.94
N ILE A 8 -13.20 -9.88 2.68
CA ILE A 8 -12.35 -9.72 1.49
C ILE A 8 -11.19 -10.72 1.50
N ILE A 9 -10.61 -11.00 2.67
CA ILE A 9 -9.42 -11.85 2.83
C ILE A 9 -9.72 -13.32 3.08
N LYS A 10 -11.00 -13.69 3.20
CA LYS A 10 -11.45 -15.08 3.29
C LYS A 10 -11.02 -15.93 2.08
N ASP A 11 -10.91 -15.30 0.90
CA ASP A 11 -10.46 -15.93 -0.36
C ASP A 11 -9.37 -15.08 -1.04
N PRO A 12 -8.10 -15.17 -0.62
CA PRO A 12 -7.01 -14.36 -1.18
C PRO A 12 -6.66 -14.74 -2.63
N LYS A 13 -7.17 -15.86 -3.13
CA LYS A 13 -6.97 -16.35 -4.51
C LYS A 13 -7.96 -15.76 -5.52
N LYS A 14 -9.01 -15.06 -5.08
CA LYS A 14 -9.90 -14.35 -6.00
C LYS A 14 -9.19 -13.11 -6.54
N VAL A 15 -9.12 -12.99 -7.87
CA VAL A 15 -8.59 -11.80 -8.57
C VAL A 15 -9.27 -10.51 -8.08
N GLN A 16 -10.53 -10.59 -7.65
CA GLN A 16 -11.29 -9.46 -7.14
C GLN A 16 -10.81 -8.97 -5.76
N THR A 17 -10.03 -9.75 -5.01
CA THR A 17 -9.57 -9.38 -3.67
C THR A 17 -8.66 -8.14 -3.70
N LEU A 18 -7.79 -8.03 -4.72
CA LEU A 18 -6.98 -6.82 -4.93
C LEU A 18 -7.84 -5.60 -5.25
N ASP A 19 -8.83 -5.76 -6.14
CA ASP A 19 -9.73 -4.67 -6.53
C ASP A 19 -10.57 -4.17 -5.34
N HIS A 20 -11.05 -5.09 -4.51
CA HIS A 20 -11.76 -4.76 -3.27
C HIS A 20 -10.86 -4.05 -2.25
N LEU A 21 -9.58 -4.46 -2.11
CA LEU A 21 -8.62 -3.78 -1.23
C LEU A 21 -8.30 -2.36 -1.72
N LYS A 22 -8.14 -2.16 -3.04
CA LYS A 22 -7.94 -0.83 -3.62
C LYS A 22 -9.15 0.08 -3.41
N LYS A 23 -10.36 -0.43 -3.65
CA LYS A 23 -11.61 0.29 -3.35
C LYS A 23 -11.77 0.60 -1.87
N PHE A 24 -11.33 -0.30 -0.99
CA PHE A 24 -11.32 -0.06 0.44
C PHE A 24 -10.35 1.06 0.82
N LEU A 25 -9.14 1.07 0.25
CA LEU A 25 -8.16 2.14 0.46
C LEU A 25 -8.70 3.51 0.02
N ASP A 26 -9.36 3.56 -1.15
CA ASP A 26 -10.00 4.77 -1.66
C ASP A 26 -11.09 5.27 -0.68
N ALA A 27 -11.94 4.37 -0.19
CA ALA A 27 -12.96 4.69 0.81
C ALA A 27 -12.39 5.11 2.18
N VAL A 28 -11.18 4.65 2.52
CA VAL A 28 -10.50 5.00 3.79
C VAL A 28 -9.87 6.38 3.75
N VAL A 29 -9.41 6.80 2.57
CA VAL A 29 -8.82 8.13 2.34
C VAL A 29 -9.88 9.18 2.01
N ASP A 30 -11.11 8.78 1.67
CA ASP A 30 -12.26 9.67 1.51
C ASP A 30 -12.53 10.47 2.80
N ASP A 31 -12.75 11.78 2.65
CA ASP A 31 -12.90 12.76 3.74
C ASP A 31 -14.07 12.45 4.71
N LYS A 32 -14.96 11.53 4.31
CA LYS A 32 -16.09 11.09 5.13
C LYS A 32 -15.69 10.24 6.33
N ILE A 33 -14.48 9.70 6.38
CA ILE A 33 -14.00 8.89 7.52
C ILE A 33 -13.17 9.75 8.48
N VAL A 34 -13.41 9.60 9.79
CA VAL A 34 -12.63 10.26 10.83
C VAL A 34 -11.16 9.82 10.74
N LEU A 35 -10.23 10.78 10.67
CA LEU A 35 -8.79 10.56 10.49
C LEU A 35 -8.20 9.46 11.39
N VAL A 36 -8.61 9.40 12.66
CA VAL A 36 -8.13 8.38 13.61
C VAL A 36 -8.51 6.96 13.18
N ALA A 37 -9.73 6.78 12.65
CA ALA A 37 -10.19 5.49 12.16
C ALA A 37 -9.46 5.13 10.87
N SER A 38 -9.23 6.07 9.96
CA SER A 38 -8.47 5.84 8.74
C SER A 38 -7.05 5.36 9.03
N ARG A 39 -6.35 6.03 9.96
CA ARG A 39 -5.01 5.61 10.40
C ARG A 39 -5.00 4.20 10.97
N GLN A 40 -5.94 3.87 11.85
CA GLN A 40 -6.03 2.54 12.44
C GLN A 40 -6.29 1.47 11.37
N LEU A 41 -7.17 1.73 10.41
CA LEU A 41 -7.49 0.80 9.33
C LEU A 41 -6.29 0.58 8.40
N LEU A 42 -5.55 1.64 8.06
CA LEU A 42 -4.32 1.56 7.26
C LEU A 42 -3.24 0.74 7.96
N THR A 43 -3.06 0.92 9.27
CA THR A 43 -2.12 0.13 10.07
C THR A 43 -2.53 -1.34 10.14
N ASP A 44 -3.82 -1.61 10.37
CA ASP A 44 -4.38 -2.98 10.40
C ASP A 44 -4.18 -3.67 9.05
N LEU A 45 -4.46 -2.96 7.95
CA LEU A 45 -4.27 -3.43 6.57
C LEU A 45 -2.84 -3.90 6.34
N CYS A 46 -1.85 -3.08 6.66
CA CYS A 46 -0.46 -3.44 6.43
C CYS A 46 0.04 -4.57 7.36
N THR A 47 -0.29 -4.53 8.64
CA THR A 47 0.28 -5.48 9.63
C THR A 47 -0.39 -6.86 9.61
N THR A 48 -1.71 -6.89 9.40
CA THR A 48 -2.53 -8.10 9.59
C THR A 48 -2.96 -8.71 8.26
N TYR A 49 -3.23 -7.87 7.27
CA TYR A 49 -3.88 -8.31 6.05
C TYR A 49 -2.87 -8.52 4.91
N LEU A 50 -1.90 -7.62 4.74
CA LEU A 50 -0.83 -7.81 3.73
C LEU A 50 0.07 -9.01 4.03
N THR A 51 0.28 -9.34 5.31
CA THR A 51 1.05 -10.52 5.74
C THR A 51 0.40 -11.86 5.36
N ARG A 52 -0.90 -11.85 5.01
CA ARG A 52 -1.65 -13.03 4.57
C ARG A 52 -1.69 -13.19 3.04
N LEU A 53 -1.21 -12.19 2.30
CA LEU A 53 -1.14 -12.18 0.84
C LEU A 53 0.22 -12.71 0.36
N SER A 54 0.31 -13.06 -0.92
CA SER A 54 1.61 -13.33 -1.57
C SER A 54 2.44 -12.05 -1.67
N SER A 55 3.77 -12.17 -1.72
CA SER A 55 4.68 -11.02 -1.80
C SER A 55 4.36 -10.07 -2.97
N GLU A 56 3.97 -10.60 -4.13
CA GLU A 56 3.54 -9.80 -5.29
C GLU A 56 2.26 -9.01 -5.01
N GLN A 57 1.23 -9.67 -4.48
CA GLN A 57 -0.04 -9.00 -4.14
C GLN A 57 0.14 -7.97 -3.03
N ALA A 58 0.94 -8.30 -2.00
CA ALA A 58 1.21 -7.44 -0.87
C ALA A 58 1.96 -6.17 -1.31
N LYS A 59 2.95 -6.30 -2.20
CA LYS A 59 3.65 -5.16 -2.82
C LYS A 59 2.69 -4.26 -3.58
N GLU A 60 1.85 -4.84 -4.44
CA GLU A 60 0.93 -4.05 -5.28
C GLU A 60 -0.05 -3.22 -4.42
N VAL A 61 -0.62 -3.83 -3.36
CA VAL A 61 -1.52 -3.12 -2.46
C VAL A 61 -0.79 -2.07 -1.62
N ALA A 62 0.43 -2.36 -1.16
CA ALA A 62 1.23 -1.40 -0.39
C ALA A 62 1.66 -0.18 -1.22
N LEU A 63 2.03 -0.38 -2.49
CA LEU A 63 2.33 0.70 -3.43
C LEU A 63 1.09 1.57 -3.67
N TYR A 64 -0.06 0.95 -3.94
CA TYR A 64 -1.31 1.67 -4.14
C TYR A 64 -1.74 2.46 -2.89
N ALA A 65 -1.58 1.87 -1.70
CA ALA A 65 -1.86 2.55 -0.44
C ALA A 65 -0.98 3.79 -0.26
N LEU A 66 0.31 3.71 -0.60
CA LEU A 66 1.22 4.86 -0.58
C LEU A 66 0.78 5.97 -1.54
N GLU A 67 0.32 5.63 -2.74
CA GLU A 67 -0.21 6.61 -3.69
C GLU A 67 -1.47 7.30 -3.17
N CYS A 68 -2.41 6.55 -2.57
CA CYS A 68 -3.63 7.11 -1.99
C CYS A 68 -3.32 8.08 -0.85
N ILE A 69 -2.42 7.71 0.08
CA ILE A 69 -2.10 8.55 1.24
C ILE A 69 -1.10 9.67 0.93
N ALA A 70 -0.43 9.63 -0.23
CA ALA A 70 0.52 10.67 -0.65
C ALA A 70 -0.14 12.06 -0.76
N ALA A 71 -1.39 12.13 -1.21
CA ALA A 71 -2.16 13.38 -1.29
C ALA A 71 -2.42 14.02 0.09
N GLY A 72 -2.40 13.22 1.16
CA GLY A 72 -2.59 13.63 2.54
C GLY A 72 -1.39 13.34 3.44
N ALA A 73 -0.17 13.25 2.89
CA ALA A 73 1.00 12.66 3.56
C ALA A 73 1.30 13.22 4.96
N ILE A 74 0.99 14.50 5.23
CA ILE A 74 1.18 15.12 6.55
C ILE A 74 0.29 14.46 7.61
N SER A 75 -0.94 14.09 7.25
CA SER A 75 -1.90 13.47 8.17
C SER A 75 -1.66 11.97 8.38
N PHE A 76 -0.91 11.34 7.46
CA PHE A 76 -0.63 9.90 7.40
C PHE A 76 0.86 9.58 7.47
N GLU A 77 1.70 10.48 7.99
CA GLU A 77 3.17 10.33 8.00
C GLU A 77 3.62 9.00 8.62
N ASP A 78 3.00 8.61 9.73
CA ASP A 78 3.26 7.35 10.43
C ASP A 78 2.92 6.13 9.56
N GLN A 79 1.78 6.19 8.86
CA GLN A 79 1.36 5.15 7.91
C GLN A 79 2.32 5.10 6.72
N VAL A 80 2.73 6.24 6.16
CA VAL A 80 3.71 6.28 5.06
C VAL A 80 5.00 5.57 5.45
N GLY A 81 5.52 5.85 6.65
CA GLY A 81 6.68 5.14 7.19
C GLY A 81 6.44 3.65 7.32
N LEU A 82 5.28 3.25 7.84
CA LEU A 82 4.91 1.85 8.04
C LEU A 82 4.83 1.06 6.72
N TYR A 83 4.19 1.60 5.68
CA TYR A 83 4.12 0.95 4.36
C TYR A 83 5.48 0.89 3.66
N ARG A 84 6.32 1.92 3.81
CA ARG A 84 7.69 1.93 3.28
C ARG A 84 8.55 0.84 3.93
N ASN A 85 8.51 0.71 5.25
CA ASN A 85 9.25 -0.35 5.94
C ASN A 85 8.77 -1.74 5.50
N PHE A 86 7.45 -1.92 5.35
CA PHE A 86 6.89 -3.18 4.87
C PHE A 86 7.34 -3.53 3.44
N LEU A 87 7.34 -2.56 2.53
CA LEU A 87 7.85 -2.76 1.17
C LEU A 87 9.35 -3.07 1.15
N ALA A 88 10.14 -2.39 1.97
CA ALA A 88 11.56 -2.66 2.10
C ALA A 88 11.83 -4.09 2.57
N ASP A 89 11.11 -4.58 3.58
CA ASP A 89 11.21 -5.96 4.06
C ASP A 89 10.88 -6.99 2.96
N ILE A 90 9.88 -6.71 2.10
CA ILE A 90 9.61 -7.59 0.95
C ILE A 90 10.77 -7.55 -0.05
N TYR A 91 11.28 -6.36 -0.41
CA TYR A 91 12.39 -6.25 -1.35
C TYR A 91 13.68 -6.89 -0.82
N GLU A 92 13.95 -6.81 0.49
CA GLU A 92 15.06 -7.50 1.13
C GLU A 92 14.93 -9.02 1.02
N ARG A 93 13.72 -9.57 1.23
CA ARG A 93 13.46 -11.01 1.05
C ARG A 93 13.62 -11.48 -0.39
N GLU A 94 13.41 -10.58 -1.36
CA GLU A 94 13.62 -10.83 -2.79
C GLU A 94 15.05 -10.52 -3.25
N GLU A 95 15.97 -10.26 -2.31
CA GLU A 95 17.38 -9.91 -2.58
C GLU A 95 17.55 -8.62 -3.41
N ASN A 96 16.52 -7.77 -3.43
CA ASN A 96 16.48 -6.51 -4.16
C ASN A 96 16.84 -5.33 -3.24
N TRP A 97 18.06 -5.35 -2.74
CA TRP A 97 18.59 -4.38 -1.77
C TRP A 97 18.54 -2.93 -2.25
N ARG A 98 18.65 -2.71 -3.57
CA ARG A 98 18.59 -1.36 -4.15
C ARG A 98 17.20 -0.76 -4.03
N GLU A 99 16.16 -1.53 -4.35
CA GLU A 99 14.79 -1.05 -4.24
C GLU A 99 14.38 -0.90 -2.77
N ALA A 100 14.80 -1.81 -1.88
CA ALA A 100 14.61 -1.66 -0.44
C ALA A 100 15.17 -0.33 0.10
N ALA A 101 16.41 -0.01 -0.26
CA ALA A 101 17.05 1.25 0.14
C ALA A 101 16.32 2.48 -0.40
N LYS A 102 15.85 2.45 -1.67
CA LYS A 102 15.08 3.56 -2.25
C LYS A 102 13.80 3.84 -1.48
N VAL A 103 13.06 2.77 -1.14
CA VAL A 103 11.80 2.85 -0.38
C VAL A 103 12.03 3.49 0.99
N LEU A 104 13.09 3.05 1.71
CA LEU A 104 13.44 3.55 3.04
C LEU A 104 13.98 4.99 3.03
N CYS A 105 14.77 5.36 2.03
CA CYS A 105 15.27 6.73 1.87
C CYS A 105 14.15 7.73 1.56
N GLY A 106 12.92 7.25 1.31
CA GLY A 106 11.79 8.09 0.95
C GLY A 106 11.98 8.79 -0.39
N ALA A 107 12.95 8.31 -1.19
CA ALA A 107 13.06 8.69 -2.58
C ALA A 107 11.74 8.30 -3.26
N PRO A 108 11.22 9.11 -4.20
CA PRO A 108 10.11 8.67 -5.00
C PRO A 108 10.50 7.34 -5.65
N LEU A 109 9.83 6.26 -5.25
CA LEU A 109 9.72 5.05 -6.05
C LEU A 109 9.16 5.56 -7.38
N GLU A 110 10.04 5.79 -8.35
CA GLU A 110 9.77 6.66 -9.50
C GLU A 110 8.44 6.34 -10.16
N SER A 111 7.71 7.40 -10.53
CA SER A 111 6.60 7.37 -11.48
C SER A 111 6.79 6.27 -12.53
N ALA A 112 6.07 5.17 -12.39
CA ALA A 112 5.88 4.20 -13.46
C ALA A 112 4.98 4.76 -14.58
N GLN A 113 4.86 6.09 -14.69
CA GLN A 113 4.31 6.78 -15.85
C GLN A 113 5.22 7.95 -16.26
N LYS A 114 6.21 7.64 -17.09
CA LYS A 114 6.18 8.11 -18.48
C LYS A 114 6.96 7.11 -19.35
N PRO A 115 6.35 6.49 -20.36
CA PRO A 115 7.16 5.91 -21.42
C PRO A 115 8.04 7.01 -22.01
N LEU A 116 9.31 6.69 -22.28
CA LEU A 116 10.32 7.52 -22.94
C LEU A 116 9.98 7.93 -24.39
N SER A 117 8.70 8.02 -24.76
CA SER A 117 8.29 8.34 -26.12
C SER A 117 7.86 9.80 -26.25
N SER A 118 8.83 10.69 -26.37
CA SER A 118 8.74 11.71 -27.42
C SER A 118 10.12 11.92 -28.01
N TYR A 119 10.42 11.08 -29.00
CA TYR A 119 11.32 11.41 -30.08
C TYR A 119 10.72 12.65 -30.78
N TYR A 120 11.29 13.83 -30.53
CA TYR A 120 11.55 14.88 -31.54
C TYR A 120 12.30 16.04 -30.90
#